data_AF-A0A0B3BX35-F1
#
_entry.id   AF-A0A0B3BX35-F1
#
_cell.length_a   1.000
_cell.length_b   1.000
_cell.length_c   1.000
_cell.angle_alpha   90.00
_cell.angle_beta   90.00
_cell.angle_gamma   90.00
#
_symmetry.space_group_name_H-M   'P 1'
#
loop_
_entity.id
_entity.type
_entity.pdbx_description
1 polymer ?
#
loop_
_entity_poly.entity_id
_entity_poly.type
_entity_poly.pdbx_seq_one_letter_code
_entity_poly.pdbx_strand_id
1 'polypeptide(L)'
;MKWLHGLPSIVCWGDSLTTSSYPHFLAKLTGRTVTNRGVGGNTSAQIAARQGGRPTYVKLTGGKIPSSGTVDVAEFTVVPMTQYGRQQLEGTLGGVRGVLRRHSDTAYTFTRAQAGDAVDAPVALPFLMDIGDTDHEIAVIWAGRNNYDEPQQVISDVRAMVEFLKPLHKRFLVMPPPNADFAHEYIGGRHYADFVAIRDGLREAFPNNFLDIWQLLVESYDPRDPGDVADYRHGIVPRSLRDDRIHLNEKGARLVAEKVRDYLIDFKGY
;
A
#
# COMPACT_ATOMS: atom_id res chain seq x y z
N MET A 1 21.42 1.61 -32.68
CA MET A 1 20.60 1.22 -31.52
C MET A 1 20.78 2.26 -30.43
N LYS A 2 19.79 3.12 -30.19
CA LYS A 2 19.73 4.04 -29.04
C LYS A 2 18.25 4.09 -28.62
N TRP A 3 17.98 4.11 -27.31
CA TRP A 3 16.66 4.32 -26.66
C TRP A 3 15.81 3.09 -26.26
N LEU A 4 16.41 1.93 -26.00
CA LEU A 4 15.72 0.82 -25.29
C LEU A 4 15.96 0.80 -23.76
N HIS A 5 16.54 1.87 -23.19
CA HIS A 5 16.54 2.15 -21.75
C HIS A 5 15.61 3.34 -21.50
N GLY A 6 14.57 3.21 -20.66
CA GLY A 6 13.72 4.37 -20.31
C GLY A 6 12.23 4.14 -20.08
N LEU A 7 11.75 2.90 -19.99
CA LEU A 7 10.38 2.66 -19.52
C LEU A 7 10.34 2.87 -17.99
N PRO A 8 9.48 3.76 -17.44
CA PRO A 8 9.40 3.97 -15.99
C PRO A 8 9.11 2.65 -15.27
N SER A 9 9.85 2.40 -14.18
CA SER A 9 9.57 1.32 -13.24
C SER A 9 8.19 1.52 -12.61
N ILE A 10 7.66 0.43 -12.05
CA ILE A 10 6.37 0.41 -11.37
C ILE A 10 6.64 0.12 -9.90
N VAL A 11 6.00 0.86 -9.00
CA VAL A 11 5.96 0.54 -7.58
C VAL A 11 4.56 0.14 -7.16
N CYS A 12 4.44 -0.99 -6.49
CA CYS A 12 3.17 -1.53 -6.00
C CYS A 12 3.10 -1.32 -4.48
N TRP A 13 2.32 -0.34 -4.05
CA TRP A 13 2.05 -0.06 -2.63
C TRP A 13 0.77 -0.75 -2.18
N GLY A 14 0.85 -1.48 -1.06
CA GLY A 14 -0.33 -2.12 -0.51
C GLY A 14 -0.07 -2.98 0.72
N ASP A 15 -1.01 -3.87 0.98
CA ASP A 15 -1.01 -4.81 2.10
C ASP A 15 -0.64 -6.25 1.66
N SER A 16 -1.22 -7.28 2.29
CA SER A 16 -0.99 -8.68 1.94
C SER A 16 -1.45 -9.02 0.52
N LEU A 17 -2.50 -8.35 0.00
CA LEU A 17 -2.98 -8.53 -1.37
C LEU A 17 -1.98 -8.04 -2.43
N THR A 18 -0.99 -7.24 -2.02
CA THR A 18 0.15 -6.84 -2.86
C THR A 18 1.40 -7.70 -2.59
N THR A 19 1.66 -8.04 -1.32
CA THR A 19 2.92 -8.67 -0.87
C THR A 19 3.28 -9.96 -1.62
N SER A 20 2.35 -10.91 -1.75
CA SER A 20 2.62 -12.24 -2.33
C SER A 20 1.71 -12.53 -3.54
N SER A 21 1.50 -11.52 -4.39
CA SER A 21 0.43 -11.55 -5.40
C SER A 21 0.94 -11.04 -6.76
N TYR A 22 0.19 -10.17 -7.41
CA TYR A 22 0.34 -9.69 -8.77
C TYR A 22 1.68 -9.04 -9.17
N PRO A 23 2.51 -8.40 -8.30
CA PRO A 23 3.66 -7.62 -8.77
C PRO A 23 4.68 -8.40 -9.60
N HIS A 24 4.92 -9.67 -9.27
CA HIS A 24 5.83 -10.54 -10.05
C HIS A 24 5.28 -10.90 -11.43
N PHE A 25 3.98 -11.21 -11.51
CA PHE A 25 3.32 -11.43 -12.80
C PHE A 25 3.32 -10.15 -13.64
N LEU A 26 3.09 -9.00 -13.02
CA LEU A 26 3.12 -7.70 -13.69
C LEU A 26 4.51 -7.42 -14.28
N ALA A 27 5.58 -7.73 -13.55
CA ALA A 27 6.96 -7.60 -14.06
C ALA A 27 7.17 -8.44 -15.32
N LYS A 28 6.72 -9.70 -15.30
CA LYS A 28 6.81 -10.60 -16.47
C LYS A 28 5.99 -10.11 -17.66
N LEU A 29 4.76 -9.67 -17.42
CA LEU A 29 3.83 -9.23 -18.47
C LEU A 29 4.25 -7.91 -19.12
N THR A 30 4.87 -7.01 -18.35
CA THR A 30 5.27 -5.67 -18.83
C THR A 30 6.73 -5.61 -19.30
N GLY A 31 7.57 -6.56 -18.90
CA GLY A 31 9.01 -6.50 -19.10
C GLY A 31 9.71 -5.37 -18.32
N ARG A 32 9.04 -4.80 -17.30
CA ARG A 32 9.54 -3.69 -16.49
C ARG A 32 10.01 -4.15 -15.11
N THR A 33 10.86 -3.34 -14.49
CA THR A 33 11.11 -3.44 -13.05
C THR A 33 9.83 -3.10 -12.28
N VAL A 34 9.38 -4.02 -11.43
CA VAL A 34 8.24 -3.82 -10.53
C VAL A 34 8.72 -3.99 -9.09
N THR A 35 8.68 -2.91 -8.33
CA THR A 35 9.04 -2.87 -6.91
C THR A 35 7.83 -3.23 -6.06
N ASN A 36 7.89 -4.35 -5.35
CA ASN A 36 6.85 -4.74 -4.41
C ASN A 36 7.05 -4.05 -3.05
N ARG A 37 6.11 -3.18 -2.67
CA ARG A 37 6.04 -2.51 -1.36
C ARG A 37 4.83 -2.95 -0.54
N GLY A 38 4.29 -4.14 -0.82
CA GLY A 38 3.28 -4.80 -0.02
C GLY A 38 3.81 -5.18 1.37
N VAL A 39 3.00 -4.96 2.42
CA VAL A 39 3.27 -5.50 3.77
C VAL A 39 1.99 -6.05 4.37
N GLY A 40 1.98 -7.34 4.73
CA GLY A 40 0.84 -8.00 5.33
C GLY A 40 0.30 -7.30 6.58
N GLY A 41 -1.03 -7.25 6.70
CA GLY A 41 -1.73 -6.67 7.85
C GLY A 41 -1.65 -5.15 7.98
N ASN A 42 -1.02 -4.43 7.04
CA ASN A 42 -0.93 -2.97 7.12
C ASN A 42 -2.26 -2.30 6.73
N THR A 43 -2.69 -1.31 7.51
CA THR A 43 -3.81 -0.41 7.18
C THR A 43 -3.41 0.59 6.10
N SER A 44 -4.40 1.30 5.53
CA SER A 44 -4.14 2.42 4.58
C SER A 44 -3.20 3.47 5.18
N ALA A 45 -3.36 3.80 6.46
CA ALA A 45 -2.54 4.80 7.14
C ALA A 45 -1.07 4.35 7.24
N GLN A 46 -0.83 3.07 7.54
CA GLN A 46 0.53 2.52 7.59
C GLN A 46 1.17 2.45 6.20
N ILE A 47 0.39 2.13 5.16
CA ILE A 47 0.87 2.16 3.77
C ILE A 47 1.23 3.61 3.37
N ALA A 48 0.37 4.57 3.69
CA ALA A 48 0.62 6.00 3.42
C ALA A 48 1.82 6.54 4.22
N ALA A 49 2.02 6.07 5.45
CA ALA A 49 3.22 6.35 6.19
C ALA A 49 4.43 5.83 5.45
N ARG A 50 4.49 4.52 5.13
CA ARG A 50 5.60 3.88 4.41
C ARG A 50 5.93 4.52 3.06
N GLN A 51 4.92 5.01 2.36
CA GLN A 51 5.08 5.67 1.07
C GLN A 51 5.51 7.13 1.18
N GLY A 52 5.25 7.80 2.31
CA GLY A 52 5.59 9.19 2.55
C GLY A 52 4.41 10.16 2.47
N GLY A 53 3.28 9.73 1.91
CA GLY A 53 2.05 10.52 1.80
C GLY A 53 1.49 10.99 3.15
N ARG A 54 1.72 10.23 4.22
CA ARG A 54 1.41 10.67 5.59
C ARG A 54 2.54 10.36 6.55
N PRO A 55 3.49 11.27 6.77
CA PRO A 55 4.59 11.04 7.69
C PRO A 55 4.08 10.55 9.05
N THR A 56 4.75 9.52 9.60
CA THR A 56 4.55 9.23 11.02
C THR A 56 5.31 10.25 11.85
N TYR A 57 4.68 10.73 12.92
CA TYR A 57 5.36 11.52 13.93
C TYR A 57 5.83 10.60 15.03
N VAL A 58 7.05 10.85 15.50
CA VAL A 58 7.78 10.01 16.44
C VAL A 58 8.06 10.84 17.69
N LYS A 59 7.50 10.40 18.82
CA LYS A 59 7.81 10.95 20.12
C LYS A 59 8.95 10.15 20.74
N LEU A 60 10.02 10.83 21.13
CA LEU A 60 11.20 10.18 21.71
C LEU A 60 11.12 10.15 23.22
N THR A 61 11.59 9.06 23.82
CA THR A 61 11.81 9.00 25.26
C THR A 61 12.84 10.06 25.66
N GLY A 62 12.51 10.88 26.66
CA GLY A 62 13.36 11.99 27.10
C GLY A 62 13.38 13.21 26.16
N GLY A 63 12.62 13.19 25.05
CA GLY A 63 12.39 14.36 24.20
C GLY A 63 13.65 14.93 23.53
N LYS A 64 14.61 14.07 23.16
CA LYS A 64 15.89 14.49 22.55
C LYS A 64 16.46 13.42 21.64
N ILE A 65 17.04 13.81 20.50
CA ILE A 65 17.96 12.96 19.73
C ILE A 65 19.37 13.19 20.29
N PRO A 66 20.07 12.16 20.77
CA PRO A 66 21.38 12.32 21.39
C PRO A 66 22.45 12.78 20.38
N SER A 67 23.57 13.29 20.88
CA SER A 67 24.72 13.71 20.05
C SER A 67 25.35 12.55 19.26
N SER A 68 25.18 11.32 19.74
CA SER A 68 25.57 10.09 19.03
C SER A 68 24.68 8.92 19.47
N GLY A 69 24.62 7.86 18.65
CA GLY A 69 23.97 6.61 19.05
C GLY A 69 22.44 6.61 18.93
N THR A 70 21.79 5.97 19.90
CA THR A 70 20.41 5.50 19.83
C THR A 70 19.54 6.16 20.92
N VAL A 71 18.27 6.37 20.60
CA VAL A 71 17.23 6.78 21.54
C VAL A 71 15.97 5.92 21.34
N ASP A 72 15.27 5.64 22.44
CA ASP A 72 14.01 4.91 22.39
C ASP A 72 12.88 5.79 21.85
N VAL A 73 11.98 5.16 21.10
CA VAL A 73 10.73 5.78 20.66
C VAL A 73 9.65 5.47 21.69
N ALA A 74 9.02 6.52 22.21
CA ALA A 74 7.92 6.41 23.15
C ALA A 74 6.58 6.18 22.44
N GLU A 75 6.35 6.83 21.29
CA GLU A 75 5.05 6.81 20.61
C GLU A 75 5.19 7.12 19.11
N PHE A 76 4.28 6.55 18.31
CA PHE A 76 4.05 6.92 16.91
C PHE A 76 2.62 7.42 16.73
N THR A 77 2.41 8.38 15.83
CA THR A 77 1.04 8.66 15.35
C THR A 77 0.51 7.52 14.48
N VAL A 78 1.36 6.90 13.67
CA VAL A 78 1.05 5.69 12.89
C VAL A 78 2.27 4.78 12.93
N VAL A 79 2.13 3.58 13.49
CA VAL A 79 3.25 2.65 13.60
C VAL A 79 3.72 2.20 12.20
N PRO A 80 4.93 2.56 11.73
CA PRO A 80 5.34 2.37 10.34
C PRO A 80 5.89 0.96 10.04
N MET A 81 6.16 0.15 11.07
CA MET A 81 6.66 -1.23 10.97
C MET A 81 5.84 -2.15 11.86
N THR A 82 5.44 -3.31 11.35
CA THR A 82 4.80 -4.36 12.16
C THR A 82 5.73 -5.57 12.24
N GLN A 83 5.27 -6.69 12.79
CA GLN A 83 5.99 -7.97 12.71
C GLN A 83 6.23 -8.45 11.27
N TYR A 84 5.46 -7.93 10.30
CA TYR A 84 5.63 -8.22 8.89
C TYR A 84 6.43 -7.10 8.20
N GLY A 85 7.13 -7.45 7.11
CA GLY A 85 7.92 -6.50 6.34
C GLY A 85 9.25 -6.13 7.00
N ARG A 86 9.79 -4.97 6.61
CA ARG A 86 11.12 -4.51 7.08
C ARG A 86 11.07 -4.15 8.57
N GLN A 87 12.08 -4.62 9.31
CA GLN A 87 12.26 -4.31 10.74
C GLN A 87 13.20 -3.12 10.97
N GLN A 88 13.68 -2.50 9.88
CA GLN A 88 14.50 -1.31 9.88
C GLN A 88 14.08 -0.41 8.73
N LEU A 89 13.92 0.87 9.02
CA LEU A 89 13.57 1.91 8.06
C LEU A 89 14.60 3.02 8.16
N GLU A 90 15.25 3.27 7.04
CA GLU A 90 16.10 4.44 6.88
C GLU A 90 15.24 5.68 6.63
N GLY A 91 15.66 6.81 7.19
CA GLY A 91 14.98 8.06 6.96
C GLY A 91 15.60 9.22 7.73
N THR A 92 14.81 10.26 7.91
CA THR A 92 15.18 11.50 8.60
C THR A 92 14.15 11.83 9.66
N LEU A 93 14.57 11.92 10.92
CA LEU A 93 13.73 12.32 12.05
C LEU A 93 14.02 13.78 12.42
N GLY A 94 13.07 14.69 12.18
CA GLY A 94 13.25 16.12 12.50
C GLY A 94 14.54 16.73 11.94
N GLY A 95 14.93 16.34 10.73
CA GLY A 95 16.17 16.79 10.07
C GLY A 95 17.41 15.92 10.33
N VAL A 96 17.37 14.97 11.26
CA VAL A 96 18.50 14.07 11.54
C VAL A 96 18.36 12.76 10.76
N ARG A 97 19.30 12.47 9.85
CA ARG A 97 19.35 11.19 9.14
C ARG A 97 19.66 10.05 10.12
N GLY A 98 18.92 8.96 10.02
CA GLY A 98 19.12 7.77 10.86
C GLY A 98 18.27 6.59 10.45
N VAL A 99 18.15 5.64 11.37
CA VAL A 99 17.43 4.39 11.18
C VAL A 99 16.42 4.22 12.32
N LEU A 100 15.14 4.07 11.98
CA LEU A 100 14.16 3.51 12.89
C LEU A 100 14.28 1.98 12.87
N ARG A 101 14.37 1.35 14.04
CA ARG A 101 14.40 -0.10 14.21
C ARG A 101 13.29 -0.56 15.12
N ARG A 102 12.58 -1.61 14.70
CA ARG A 102 11.64 -2.36 15.53
C ARG A 102 12.39 -3.46 16.28
N HIS A 103 12.15 -3.59 17.58
CA HIS A 103 12.65 -4.68 18.42
C HIS A 103 11.53 -5.65 18.83
N SER A 104 10.33 -5.13 19.06
CA SER A 104 9.11 -5.90 19.38
C SER A 104 7.87 -5.13 18.94
N ASP A 105 6.67 -5.61 19.30
CA ASP A 105 5.42 -4.90 19.01
C ASP A 105 5.34 -3.50 19.65
N THR A 106 6.05 -3.30 20.77
CA THR A 106 5.99 -2.07 21.56
C THR A 106 7.34 -1.39 21.74
N ALA A 107 8.44 -1.99 21.30
CA ALA A 107 9.79 -1.45 21.47
C ALA A 107 10.40 -1.04 20.13
N TYR A 108 10.73 0.24 20.01
CA TYR A 108 11.34 0.84 18.82
C TYR A 108 12.44 1.81 19.23
N THR A 109 13.41 1.97 18.34
CA THR A 109 14.53 2.89 18.54
C THR A 109 14.79 3.71 17.28
N PHE A 110 15.31 4.92 17.46
CA PHE A 110 15.94 5.70 16.42
C PHE A 110 17.45 5.79 16.68
N THR A 111 18.26 5.38 15.71
CA THR A 111 19.72 5.54 15.75
C THR A 111 20.14 6.56 14.70
N ARG A 112 20.77 7.66 15.12
CA ARG A 112 21.29 8.66 14.18
C ARG A 112 22.47 8.09 13.38
N ALA A 113 22.58 8.46 12.11
CA ALA A 113 23.58 7.89 11.20
C ALA A 113 25.00 8.41 11.47
N GLN A 114 25.14 9.67 11.88
CA GLN A 114 26.41 10.32 12.16
C GLN A 114 26.32 11.14 13.44
N ALA A 115 27.40 11.19 14.22
CA ALA A 115 27.48 12.03 15.41
C ALA A 115 27.40 13.54 15.07
N GLY A 116 27.00 14.34 16.04
CA GLY A 116 26.88 15.80 15.92
C GLY A 116 26.15 16.37 17.12
N ASP A 117 25.62 17.58 17.01
CA ASP A 117 24.91 18.19 18.14
C ASP A 117 23.64 17.41 18.51
N ALA A 118 23.32 17.39 19.80
CA ALA A 118 22.05 16.84 20.26
C ALA A 118 20.90 17.74 19.79
N VAL A 119 19.79 17.14 19.36
CA VAL A 119 18.63 17.87 18.84
C VAL A 119 17.47 17.73 19.82
N ASP A 120 16.94 18.86 20.27
CA ASP A 120 15.76 18.89 21.14
C ASP A 120 14.52 18.46 20.37
N ALA A 121 13.75 17.55 20.97
CA ALA A 121 12.52 16.98 20.41
C ALA A 121 11.42 16.96 21.49
N PRO A 122 11.03 18.13 22.05
CA PRO A 122 10.04 18.20 23.12
C PRO A 122 8.64 17.75 22.69
N VAL A 123 8.40 17.70 21.37
CA VAL A 123 7.17 17.22 20.74
C VAL A 123 7.52 16.11 19.74
N ALA A 124 6.50 15.39 19.25
CA ALA A 124 6.70 14.39 18.22
C ALA A 124 7.22 15.03 16.93
N LEU A 125 8.29 14.47 16.36
CA LEU A 125 8.93 14.96 15.14
C LEU A 125 8.54 14.08 13.94
N PRO A 126 8.37 14.64 12.74
CA PRO A 126 8.08 13.84 11.56
C PRO A 126 9.28 12.95 11.22
N PHE A 127 9.00 11.67 10.95
CA PHE A 127 9.95 10.76 10.33
C PHE A 127 9.63 10.62 8.84
N LEU A 128 10.52 11.14 8.01
CA LEU A 128 10.46 11.04 6.57
C LEU A 128 11.28 9.83 6.13
N MET A 129 10.62 8.79 5.61
CA MET A 129 11.31 7.61 5.12
C MET A 129 12.12 7.89 3.88
N ASP A 130 13.28 7.25 3.80
CA ASP A 130 14.05 7.15 2.57
C ASP A 130 13.38 6.10 1.67
N ILE A 131 12.59 6.58 0.72
CA ILE A 131 11.87 5.75 -0.24
C ILE A 131 12.67 5.48 -1.52
N GLY A 132 13.87 6.06 -1.65
CA GLY A 132 14.64 6.07 -2.90
C GLY A 132 13.92 6.81 -4.03
N ASP A 133 14.22 6.48 -5.28
CA ASP A 133 13.64 7.16 -6.46
C ASP A 133 12.22 6.68 -6.85
N THR A 134 11.50 6.00 -5.93
CA THR A 134 10.15 5.46 -6.22
C THR A 134 9.08 6.53 -6.44
N ASP A 135 9.35 7.79 -6.14
CA ASP A 135 8.43 8.92 -6.34
C ASP A 135 8.37 9.43 -7.79
N HIS A 136 9.21 8.86 -8.67
CA HIS A 136 9.23 9.08 -10.13
C HIS A 136 8.64 7.91 -10.94
N GLU A 137 8.28 6.81 -10.25
CA GLU A 137 7.76 5.57 -10.84
C GLU A 137 6.25 5.66 -11.11
N ILE A 138 5.72 4.70 -11.87
CA ILE A 138 4.27 4.49 -11.94
C ILE A 138 3.82 3.85 -10.63
N ALA A 139 3.02 4.56 -9.83
CA ALA A 139 2.55 4.05 -8.55
C ALA A 139 1.22 3.29 -8.69
N VAL A 140 1.22 1.99 -8.41
CA VAL A 140 -0.02 1.21 -8.23
C VAL A 140 -0.32 1.15 -6.73
N ILE A 141 -1.46 1.69 -6.32
CA ILE A 141 -1.88 1.80 -4.93
C ILE A 141 -3.09 0.92 -4.70
N TRP A 142 -2.94 -0.08 -3.83
CA TRP A 142 -4.01 -1.00 -3.44
C TRP A 142 -4.05 -1.13 -1.92
N ALA A 143 -4.94 -0.38 -1.27
CA ALA A 143 -4.97 -0.19 0.17
C ALA A 143 -6.39 -0.23 0.72
N GLY A 144 -6.51 -0.54 2.03
CA GLY A 144 -7.75 -0.47 2.78
C GLY A 144 -8.31 -1.81 3.23
N ARG A 145 -7.68 -2.95 2.89
CA ARG A 145 -8.21 -4.25 3.35
C ARG A 145 -8.18 -4.38 4.87
N ASN A 146 -7.20 -3.80 5.56
CA ASN A 146 -7.05 -3.97 7.02
C ASN A 146 -7.75 -2.88 7.86
N ASN A 147 -8.48 -1.97 7.23
CA ASN A 147 -9.29 -0.92 7.89
C ASN A 147 -10.46 -0.51 6.97
N TYR A 148 -11.11 -1.52 6.39
CA TYR A 148 -12.19 -1.33 5.41
C TYR A 148 -13.42 -0.67 6.04
N ASP A 149 -13.60 -0.85 7.34
CA ASP A 149 -14.62 -0.23 8.19
C ASP A 149 -14.35 1.25 8.50
N GLU A 150 -13.26 1.80 7.97
CA GLU A 150 -12.94 3.23 8.02
C GLU A 150 -12.89 3.87 6.59
N PRO A 151 -13.98 3.87 5.79
CA PRO A 151 -13.91 4.28 4.39
C PRO A 151 -13.30 5.66 4.16
N GLN A 152 -13.65 6.63 5.00
CA GLN A 152 -13.15 8.01 4.89
C GLN A 152 -11.64 8.09 5.15
N GLN A 153 -11.11 7.31 6.10
CA GLN A 153 -9.69 7.25 6.38
C GLN A 153 -8.94 6.63 5.19
N VAL A 154 -9.45 5.52 4.63
CA VAL A 154 -8.87 4.87 3.44
C VAL A 154 -8.79 5.83 2.26
N ILE A 155 -9.88 6.53 1.93
CA ILE A 155 -9.90 7.50 0.83
C ILE A 155 -8.92 8.65 1.09
N SER A 156 -8.90 9.16 2.32
CA SER A 156 -8.03 10.27 2.73
C SER A 156 -6.53 9.89 2.70
N ASP A 157 -6.19 8.65 3.04
CA ASP A 157 -4.82 8.13 2.97
C ASP A 157 -4.38 7.93 1.52
N VAL A 158 -5.24 7.41 0.65
CA VAL A 158 -4.93 7.24 -0.77
C VAL A 158 -4.75 8.59 -1.46
N ARG A 159 -5.55 9.61 -1.13
CA ARG A 159 -5.33 11.00 -1.59
C ARG A 159 -3.97 11.52 -1.19
N ALA A 160 -3.59 11.36 0.08
CA ALA A 160 -2.29 11.79 0.57
C ALA A 160 -1.12 11.07 -0.14
N MET A 161 -1.26 9.76 -0.41
CA MET A 161 -0.27 9.01 -1.20
C MET A 161 -0.11 9.54 -2.62
N VAL A 162 -1.22 9.86 -3.30
CA VAL A 162 -1.21 10.43 -4.65
C VAL A 162 -0.65 11.85 -4.66
N GLU A 163 -0.99 12.68 -3.67
CA GLU A 163 -0.49 14.06 -3.51
C GLU A 163 1.03 14.09 -3.38
N PHE A 164 1.59 13.15 -2.63
CA PHE A 164 3.04 13.01 -2.41
C PHE A 164 3.84 12.68 -3.67
N LEU A 165 3.23 12.06 -4.69
CA LEU A 165 3.92 11.80 -5.96
C LEU A 165 4.34 13.11 -6.63
N LYS A 166 5.57 13.15 -7.17
CA LYS A 166 6.12 14.37 -7.78
C LYS A 166 5.28 14.83 -8.99
N PRO A 167 4.92 16.13 -9.10
CA PRO A 167 4.02 16.62 -10.16
C PRO A 167 4.51 16.37 -11.59
N LEU A 168 5.82 16.45 -11.85
CA LEU A 168 6.35 16.51 -13.21
C LEU A 168 6.12 15.21 -14.02
N HIS A 169 5.84 14.08 -13.37
CA HIS A 169 5.58 12.79 -14.05
C HIS A 169 4.57 11.92 -13.27
N LYS A 170 3.60 12.55 -12.59
CA LYS A 170 2.63 11.85 -11.74
C LYS A 170 1.82 10.83 -12.56
N ARG A 171 2.17 9.55 -12.41
CA ARG A 171 1.49 8.41 -13.03
C ARG A 171 1.13 7.44 -11.93
N PHE A 172 -0.15 7.18 -11.79
CA PHE A 172 -0.62 6.29 -10.75
C PHE A 172 -1.88 5.56 -11.18
N LEU A 173 -2.14 4.45 -10.49
CA LEU A 173 -3.34 3.67 -10.57
C LEU A 173 -3.80 3.37 -9.15
N VAL A 174 -5.07 3.63 -8.87
CA VAL A 174 -5.73 3.31 -7.60
C VAL A 174 -6.65 2.12 -7.82
N MET A 175 -6.57 1.15 -6.92
CA MET A 175 -7.44 -0.02 -6.88
C MET A 175 -8.15 -0.13 -5.53
N PRO A 176 -9.46 -0.40 -5.50
CA PRO A 176 -10.19 -0.62 -4.25
C PRO A 176 -9.86 -2.01 -3.67
N PRO A 177 -9.89 -2.19 -2.34
CA PRO A 177 -9.74 -3.50 -1.73
C PRO A 177 -10.97 -4.36 -2.04
N PRO A 178 -10.81 -5.65 -2.41
CA PRO A 178 -11.93 -6.55 -2.49
C PRO A 178 -12.43 -6.91 -1.08
N ASN A 179 -13.73 -7.18 -0.99
CA ASN A 179 -14.30 -7.89 0.15
C ASN A 179 -13.86 -9.37 0.18
N ALA A 180 -14.13 -10.04 1.29
CA ALA A 180 -13.69 -11.38 1.56
C ALA A 180 -14.87 -12.33 1.83
N ASP A 181 -14.56 -13.62 1.90
CA ASP A 181 -15.53 -14.68 2.11
C ASP A 181 -16.03 -14.74 3.55
N PHE A 182 -16.65 -13.68 4.06
CA PHE A 182 -17.29 -13.60 5.36
C PHE A 182 -18.74 -13.15 5.21
N ALA A 183 -19.68 -13.79 5.91
CA ALA A 183 -21.10 -13.48 5.80
C ALA A 183 -21.45 -12.00 6.07
N HIS A 184 -20.66 -11.30 6.87
CA HIS A 184 -20.84 -9.88 7.14
C HIS A 184 -20.29 -8.97 6.03
N GLU A 185 -19.49 -9.47 5.10
CA GLU A 185 -18.94 -8.76 3.95
C GLU A 185 -19.63 -9.11 2.62
N TYR A 186 -20.51 -10.11 2.59
CA TYR A 186 -21.32 -10.45 1.41
C TYR A 186 -22.31 -9.31 1.07
N ILE A 187 -22.83 -9.27 -0.16
CA ILE A 187 -23.96 -8.41 -0.53
C ILE A 187 -25.07 -8.50 0.53
N GLY A 188 -25.47 -7.36 1.08
CA GLY A 188 -26.48 -7.26 2.15
C GLY A 188 -25.95 -7.49 3.58
N GLY A 189 -24.70 -7.91 3.73
CA GLY A 189 -23.98 -7.97 5.01
C GLY A 189 -23.62 -6.58 5.52
N ARG A 190 -23.46 -6.46 6.85
CA ARG A 190 -23.27 -5.17 7.54
C ARG A 190 -22.05 -4.35 7.07
N HIS A 191 -21.02 -4.99 6.51
CA HIS A 191 -19.78 -4.36 6.05
C HIS A 191 -19.65 -4.23 4.53
N TYR A 192 -20.58 -4.80 3.75
CA TYR A 192 -20.53 -4.68 2.29
C TYR A 192 -20.60 -3.22 1.83
N ALA A 193 -21.40 -2.40 2.53
CA ALA A 193 -21.51 -0.98 2.27
C ALA A 193 -20.19 -0.23 2.48
N ASP A 194 -19.31 -0.69 3.37
CA ASP A 194 -18.02 -0.07 3.63
C ASP A 194 -17.07 -0.23 2.42
N PHE A 195 -17.01 -1.43 1.83
CA PHE A 195 -16.25 -1.68 0.59
C PHE A 195 -16.81 -0.90 -0.60
N VAL A 196 -18.14 -0.83 -0.72
CA VAL A 196 -18.80 0.01 -1.75
C VAL A 196 -18.44 1.47 -1.58
N ALA A 197 -18.46 2.00 -0.35
CA ALA A 197 -18.09 3.38 -0.04
C ALA A 197 -16.63 3.67 -0.39
N ILE A 198 -15.69 2.77 -0.07
CA ILE A 198 -14.28 2.90 -0.48
C ILE A 198 -14.16 2.90 -2.00
N ARG A 199 -14.76 1.90 -2.66
CA ARG A 199 -14.71 1.75 -4.12
C ARG A 199 -15.21 3.00 -4.84
N ASP A 200 -16.38 3.48 -4.45
CA ASP A 200 -17.01 4.62 -5.13
C ASP A 200 -16.34 5.94 -4.78
N GLY A 201 -15.89 6.12 -3.52
CA GLY A 201 -15.12 7.29 -3.12
C GLY A 201 -13.75 7.37 -3.80
N LEU A 202 -13.05 6.24 -4.01
CA LEU A 202 -11.81 6.21 -4.78
C LEU A 202 -12.06 6.45 -6.28
N ARG A 203 -13.15 5.90 -6.85
CA ARG A 203 -13.57 6.16 -8.24
C ARG A 203 -13.85 7.64 -8.47
N GLU A 204 -14.57 8.27 -7.55
CA GLU A 204 -14.87 9.71 -7.59
C GLU A 204 -13.61 10.56 -7.42
N ALA A 205 -12.70 10.16 -6.53
CA ALA A 205 -11.45 10.87 -6.28
C ALA A 205 -10.48 10.82 -7.47
N PHE A 206 -10.46 9.71 -8.21
CA PHE A 206 -9.46 9.42 -9.25
C PHE A 206 -10.08 8.83 -10.53
N PRO A 207 -11.07 9.50 -11.16
CA PRO A 207 -11.88 8.89 -12.24
C PRO A 207 -11.05 8.46 -13.46
N ASN A 208 -9.91 9.12 -13.72
CA ASN A 208 -9.00 8.82 -14.83
C ASN A 208 -7.84 7.89 -14.42
N ASN A 209 -7.73 7.51 -13.15
CA ASN A 209 -6.61 6.74 -12.58
C ASN A 209 -7.12 5.61 -11.67
N PHE A 210 -8.35 5.15 -11.88
CA PHE A 210 -9.00 4.14 -11.07
C PHE A 210 -9.30 2.87 -11.89
N LEU A 211 -9.00 1.71 -11.33
CA LEU A 211 -9.36 0.40 -11.85
C LEU A 211 -10.17 -0.35 -10.80
N ASP A 212 -11.43 -0.67 -11.13
CA ASP A 212 -12.32 -1.43 -10.24
C ASP A 212 -11.94 -2.91 -10.22
N ILE A 213 -10.75 -3.21 -9.69
CA ILE A 213 -10.20 -4.56 -9.70
C ILE A 213 -11.07 -5.53 -8.90
N TRP A 214 -11.76 -5.03 -7.87
CA TRP A 214 -12.68 -5.82 -7.08
C TRP A 214 -13.83 -6.34 -7.94
N GLN A 215 -14.52 -5.46 -8.67
CA GLN A 215 -15.61 -5.87 -9.56
C GLN A 215 -15.11 -6.81 -10.67
N LEU A 216 -13.96 -6.50 -11.28
CA LEU A 216 -13.39 -7.33 -12.35
C LEU A 216 -13.05 -8.76 -11.87
N LEU A 217 -12.58 -8.91 -10.62
CA LEU A 217 -12.32 -10.21 -10.02
C LEU A 217 -13.62 -10.97 -9.74
N VAL A 218 -14.65 -10.30 -9.20
CA VAL A 218 -15.97 -10.89 -8.95
C VAL A 218 -16.60 -11.40 -10.26
N GLU A 219 -16.55 -10.60 -11.32
CA GLU A 219 -17.11 -10.92 -12.63
C GLU A 219 -16.36 -12.05 -13.37
N SER A 220 -15.17 -12.45 -12.89
CA SER A 220 -14.36 -13.50 -13.50
C SER A 220 -14.69 -14.91 -12.97
N TYR A 221 -15.87 -15.11 -12.40
CA TYR A 221 -16.36 -16.41 -11.92
C TYR A 221 -16.55 -17.43 -13.05
N ASP A 222 -16.30 -18.72 -12.81
CA ASP A 222 -16.66 -19.77 -13.77
C ASP A 222 -18.15 -20.14 -13.61
N PRO A 223 -19.04 -19.85 -14.59
CA PRO A 223 -20.45 -20.18 -14.49
C PRO A 223 -20.75 -21.68 -14.47
N ARG A 224 -19.75 -22.52 -14.76
CA ARG A 224 -19.85 -23.99 -14.71
C ARG A 224 -19.44 -24.55 -13.36
N ASP A 225 -18.80 -23.77 -12.50
CA ASP A 225 -18.47 -24.15 -11.13
C ASP A 225 -19.54 -23.58 -10.17
N PRO A 226 -20.37 -24.44 -9.56
CA PRO A 226 -21.41 -23.99 -8.63
C PRO A 226 -20.88 -23.19 -7.43
N GLY A 227 -19.63 -23.43 -7.00
CA GLY A 227 -18.99 -22.69 -5.92
C GLY A 227 -18.66 -21.26 -6.32
N ASP A 228 -18.12 -21.07 -7.52
CA ASP A 228 -17.87 -19.74 -8.08
C ASP A 228 -19.19 -18.97 -8.32
N VAL A 229 -20.24 -19.65 -8.79
CA VAL A 229 -21.58 -19.05 -8.94
C VAL A 229 -22.14 -18.59 -7.59
N ALA A 230 -21.94 -19.37 -6.52
CA ALA A 230 -22.35 -18.97 -5.18
C ALA A 230 -21.58 -17.76 -4.67
N ASP A 231 -20.26 -17.74 -4.87
CA ASP A 231 -19.39 -16.63 -4.48
C ASP A 231 -19.72 -15.34 -5.26
N TYR A 232 -19.99 -15.44 -6.57
CA TYR A 232 -20.48 -14.33 -7.39
C TYR A 232 -21.81 -13.77 -6.86
N ARG A 233 -22.75 -14.62 -6.46
CA ARG A 233 -24.03 -14.20 -5.85
C ARG A 233 -23.85 -13.52 -4.49
N HIS A 234 -22.82 -13.90 -3.74
CA HIS A 234 -22.42 -13.20 -2.52
C HIS A 234 -21.65 -11.90 -2.79
N GLY A 235 -21.29 -11.62 -4.05
CA GLY A 235 -20.51 -10.44 -4.44
C GLY A 235 -19.08 -10.46 -3.92
N ILE A 236 -18.49 -11.65 -3.79
CA ILE A 236 -17.09 -11.84 -3.37
C ILE A 236 -16.27 -12.41 -4.52
N VAL A 237 -14.94 -12.25 -4.42
CA VAL A 237 -14.03 -12.87 -5.38
C VAL A 237 -14.25 -14.40 -5.38
N PRO A 238 -14.38 -15.06 -6.54
CA PRO A 238 -14.63 -16.50 -6.61
C PRO A 238 -13.53 -17.31 -5.94
N ARG A 239 -13.90 -18.40 -5.26
CA ARG A 239 -12.93 -19.32 -4.61
C ARG A 239 -11.92 -19.90 -5.58
N SER A 240 -12.26 -20.06 -6.86
CA SER A 240 -11.30 -20.51 -7.88
C SER A 240 -10.13 -19.53 -8.09
N LEU A 241 -10.24 -18.29 -7.62
CA LEU A 241 -9.23 -17.23 -7.69
C LEU A 241 -8.58 -16.92 -6.33
N ARG A 242 -8.93 -17.64 -5.25
CA ARG A 242 -8.42 -17.43 -3.89
C ARG A 242 -7.70 -18.66 -3.34
N ASP A 243 -6.74 -18.44 -2.45
CA ASP A 243 -6.10 -19.49 -1.65
C ASP A 243 -6.80 -19.67 -0.30
N ASP A 244 -7.37 -18.59 0.24
CA ASP A 244 -8.14 -18.60 1.48
C ASP A 244 -9.35 -17.65 1.39
N ARG A 245 -9.91 -17.25 2.54
CA ARG A 245 -11.08 -16.36 2.59
C ARG A 245 -10.82 -14.96 2.02
N ILE A 246 -9.56 -14.53 1.90
CA ILE A 246 -9.12 -13.17 1.56
C ILE A 246 -8.13 -13.17 0.39
N HIS A 247 -7.07 -13.98 0.48
CA HIS A 247 -5.90 -13.88 -0.39
C HIS A 247 -6.11 -14.58 -1.73
N LEU A 248 -5.63 -13.93 -2.79
CA LEU A 248 -5.66 -14.47 -4.15
C LEU A 248 -4.67 -15.61 -4.31
N ASN A 249 -5.07 -16.64 -5.05
CA ASN A 249 -4.16 -17.67 -5.53
C ASN A 249 -3.40 -17.20 -6.79
N GLU A 250 -2.56 -18.06 -7.36
CA GLU A 250 -1.82 -17.73 -8.59
C GLU A 250 -2.72 -17.25 -9.74
N LYS A 251 -3.90 -17.86 -9.94
CA LYS A 251 -4.82 -17.47 -11.01
C LYS A 251 -5.39 -16.07 -10.76
N GLY A 252 -5.83 -15.79 -9.54
CA GLY A 252 -6.32 -14.48 -9.14
C GLY A 252 -5.23 -13.40 -9.26
N ALA A 253 -4.03 -13.68 -8.75
CA ALA A 253 -2.89 -12.76 -8.82
C ALA A 253 -2.47 -12.46 -10.26
N ARG A 254 -2.49 -13.46 -11.14
CA ARG A 254 -2.20 -13.28 -12.58
C ARG A 254 -3.27 -12.42 -13.26
N LEU A 255 -4.54 -12.66 -12.98
CA LEU A 255 -5.64 -11.86 -13.51
C LEU A 255 -5.52 -10.39 -13.09
N VAL A 256 -5.17 -10.11 -11.83
CA VAL A 256 -4.88 -8.73 -11.39
C VAL A 256 -3.75 -8.12 -12.21
N ALA A 257 -2.65 -8.85 -12.39
CA ALA A 257 -1.51 -8.35 -13.17
C ALA A 257 -1.89 -8.07 -14.64
N GLU A 258 -2.72 -8.91 -15.25
CA GLU A 258 -3.24 -8.70 -16.61
C GLU A 258 -4.09 -7.44 -16.69
N LYS A 259 -5.06 -7.26 -15.79
CA LYS A 259 -5.92 -6.07 -15.77
C LYS A 259 -5.15 -4.78 -15.49
N VAL A 260 -4.17 -4.83 -14.58
CA VAL A 260 -3.26 -3.69 -14.34
C VAL A 260 -2.41 -3.40 -15.57
N ARG A 261 -1.85 -4.42 -16.22
CA ARG A 261 -1.07 -4.26 -17.45
C ARG A 261 -1.91 -3.62 -18.56
N ASP A 262 -3.11 -4.12 -18.79
CA ASP A 262 -4.03 -3.62 -19.83
C ASP A 262 -4.36 -2.15 -19.57
N TYR A 263 -4.72 -1.81 -18.32
CA TYR A 263 -4.96 -0.43 -17.90
C TYR A 263 -3.75 0.48 -18.17
N LEU A 264 -2.55 0.01 -17.80
CA LEU A 264 -1.32 0.78 -17.96
C LEU A 264 -0.89 0.93 -19.43
N ILE A 265 -1.33 0.07 -20.35
CA ILE A 265 -1.11 0.20 -21.81
C ILE A 265 -2.07 1.21 -22.41
N ASP A 266 -3.36 1.14 -22.04
CA ASP A 266 -4.41 2.01 -22.58
C ASP A 266 -4.32 3.45 -22.04
N PHE A 267 -3.60 3.65 -20.94
CA PHE A 267 -3.24 4.97 -20.45
C PHE A 267 -2.38 5.69 -21.51
N LYS A 268 -2.99 6.64 -22.24
CA LYS A 268 -2.45 7.39 -23.40
C LYS A 268 -1.28 8.34 -23.07
N GLY A 269 -0.32 7.89 -22.25
CA GLY A 269 0.87 8.62 -21.84
C GLY A 269 2.18 7.95 -22.26
N TYR A 270 2.16 7.09 -23.30
CA TYR A 270 3.34 6.64 -24.03
C TYR A 270 3.57 7.48 -25.28
#